data_AF-J0Q1H6-F1
#
_entry.id   AF-J0Q1H6-F1
#
_cell.length_a   1.000
_cell.length_b   1.000
_cell.length_c   1.000
_cell.angle_alpha   90.00
_cell.angle_beta   90.00
_cell.angle_gamma   90.00
#
_symmetry.space_group_name_H-M   'P 1'
#
loop_
_entity.id
_entity.type
_entity.pdbx_description
1 polymer ?
#
loop_
_entity_poly.entity_id
_entity_poly.type
_entity_poly.pdbx_seq_one_letter_code
_entity_poly.pdbx_strand_id
1 'polypeptide(L)' 'MRPDRILLQELRNGTAFYYIRNVNSGHPGSITTVHASTALAAFEQMTLLVKESDGGANLARDDIRGLLIS' A
#
# COMPACT_ATOMS: atom_id res chain seq x y z
N MET A 1 5.43 17.83 -6.48
CA MET A 1 5.55 17.28 -7.85
C MET A 1 4.22 16.65 -8.24
N ARG A 2 3.87 16.55 -9.53
CA ARG A 2 2.64 15.89 -10.02
C ARG A 2 3.00 14.83 -11.06
N PRO A 3 3.53 13.67 -10.64
CA PRO A 3 3.88 12.60 -11.57
C PRO A 3 2.62 11.93 -12.13
N ASP A 4 2.70 11.36 -13.32
CA ASP A 4 1.60 10.54 -13.85
C ASP A 4 1.53 9.17 -13.17
N ARG A 5 2.68 8.64 -12.75
CA ARG A 5 2.83 7.33 -12.09
C ARG A 5 3.85 7.41 -10.95
N ILE A 6 3.61 6.66 -9.89
CA ILE A 6 4.54 6.51 -8.77
C ILE A 6 5.18 5.13 -8.87
N LEU A 7 6.47 5.10 -9.17
CA LEU A 7 7.26 3.88 -9.23
C LEU A 7 8.13 3.82 -7.98
N LEU A 8 7.72 2.97 -7.03
CA LEU A 8 8.51 2.70 -5.83
C LEU A 8 9.10 1.30 -5.97
N GLN A 9 10.40 1.16 -5.76
CA GLN A 9 11.09 -0.09 -6.02
C GLN A 9 10.53 -1.24 -5.17
N GLU A 10 10.37 -1.04 -3.86
CA GLU A 10 9.94 -2.09 -2.93
C GLU A 10 9.26 -1.48 -1.70
N LEU A 11 8.18 -2.11 -1.23
CA LEU A 11 7.53 -1.80 0.04
C LEU A 11 8.02 -2.72 1.14
N ARG A 12 8.56 -2.12 2.21
CA ARG A 12 9.27 -2.85 3.27
C ARG A 12 8.85 -2.47 4.69
N ASN A 13 8.07 -1.41 4.84
CA ASN A 13 7.70 -0.86 6.15
C ASN A 13 6.40 -0.02 6.05
N GLY A 14 6.08 0.71 7.13
CA GLY A 14 5.01 1.71 7.25
C GLY A 14 4.82 2.70 6.09
N THR A 15 5.82 2.90 5.22
CA THR A 15 5.68 3.73 4.01
C THR A 15 4.59 3.23 3.05
N ALA A 16 4.19 1.96 3.15
CA ALA A 16 3.08 1.38 2.39
C ALA A 16 1.77 2.16 2.52
N PHE A 17 1.45 2.69 3.71
CA PHE A 17 0.25 3.51 3.91
C PHE A 17 0.25 4.77 3.04
N TYR A 18 1.37 5.50 3.06
CA TYR A 18 1.50 6.72 2.27
C TYR A 18 1.56 6.44 0.77
N TYR A 19 2.18 5.33 0.37
CA TYR A 19 2.19 4.89 -1.02
C TYR A 19 0.77 4.65 -1.54
N ILE A 20 -0.03 3.82 -0.86
CA ILE A 20 -1.41 3.51 -1.26
C ILE A 20 -2.26 4.79 -1.30
N ARG A 21 -2.13 5.67 -0.31
CA ARG A 21 -2.84 6.96 -0.29
C ARG A 21 -2.52 7.82 -1.51
N ASN A 22 -1.25 7.90 -1.90
CA ASN A 22 -0.84 8.64 -3.08
C ASN A 22 -1.38 8.00 -4.37
N VAL A 23 -1.30 6.67 -4.51
CA VAL A 23 -1.86 5.96 -5.67
C VAL A 23 -3.36 6.26 -5.82
N ASN A 24 -4.10 6.14 -4.71
CA ASN A 24 -5.55 6.35 -4.68
C ASN A 24 -5.96 7.82 -4.79
N SER A 25 -5.04 8.78 -4.67
CA SER A 25 -5.33 10.22 -4.78
C SER A 25 -5.09 10.81 -6.18
N GLY A 26 -4.90 9.97 -7.21
CA GLY A 26 -4.80 10.43 -8.60
C GLY A 26 -3.50 10.07 -9.32
N HIS A 27 -2.85 8.98 -8.91
CA HIS A 27 -1.67 8.44 -9.60
C HIS A 27 -1.92 6.99 -10.09
N PRO A 28 -2.90 6.76 -10.98
CA PRO A 28 -3.24 5.44 -11.47
C PRO A 28 -2.10 4.80 -12.27
N GLY A 29 -2.05 3.47 -12.30
CA GLY A 29 -1.01 2.74 -13.04
C GLY A 29 0.38 2.78 -12.40
N SER A 30 0.43 3.11 -11.11
CA SER A 30 1.62 2.97 -10.25
C SER A 30 1.97 1.49 -10.07
N ILE A 31 3.27 1.19 -9.97
CA ILE A 31 3.81 -0.16 -9.84
C ILE A 31 4.84 -0.16 -8.71
N THR A 32 4.82 -1.22 -7.91
CA THR A 32 5.80 -1.48 -6.87
C THR A 32 6.01 -2.97 -6.67
N THR A 33 6.91 -3.36 -5.77
CA THR A 33 7.15 -4.75 -5.40
C THR A 33 6.98 -4.94 -3.90
N VAL A 34 6.59 -6.15 -3.49
CA VAL A 34 6.48 -6.58 -2.09
C VAL A 34 6.81 -8.06 -2.01
N HIS A 35 7.50 -8.46 -0.93
CA HIS A 35 7.77 -9.87 -0.68
C HIS A 35 6.54 -10.58 -0.13
N ALA A 36 6.09 -11.61 -0.82
CA ALA A 36 5.04 -12.50 -0.34
C ALA A 36 5.15 -13.88 -0.99
N SER A 37 4.71 -14.92 -0.29
CA SER A 37 4.76 -16.31 -0.79
C SER A 37 3.71 -16.61 -1.86
N THR A 38 2.65 -15.79 -1.95
CA THR A 38 1.60 -15.88 -2.98
C THR A 38 1.03 -14.49 -3.26
N ALA A 39 0.30 -14.34 -4.36
CA ALA A 39 -0.41 -13.10 -4.68
C ALA A 39 -1.42 -12.72 -3.58
N LEU A 40 -2.15 -13.70 -3.03
CA LEU A 40 -3.07 -13.45 -1.92
C LEU A 40 -2.34 -13.02 -0.65
N ALA A 41 -1.20 -13.66 -0.35
CA ALA A 41 -0.36 -13.27 0.79
C ALA A 41 0.24 -11.87 0.64
N ALA A 42 0.36 -11.34 -0.58
CA ALA A 42 0.80 -9.96 -0.80
C ALA A 42 -0.18 -8.95 -0.19
N PHE A 43 -1.50 -9.19 -0.31
CA PHE A 43 -2.51 -8.33 0.34
C PHE A 43 -2.41 -8.37 1.86
N GLU A 44 -2.12 -9.54 2.45
CA GLU A 44 -1.89 -9.65 3.89
C GLU A 44 -0.62 -8.92 4.31
N GLN A 45 0.48 -9.10 3.57
CA GLN A 45 1.73 -8.41 3.84
C GLN A 45 1.54 -6.89 3.77
N MET A 46 0.88 -6.39 2.72
CA MET A 46 0.55 -4.97 2.57
C MET A 46 -0.29 -4.45 3.73
N THR A 47 -1.25 -5.25 4.22
CA THR A 47 -2.07 -4.88 5.39
C THR A 47 -1.22 -4.72 6.65
N LEU A 48 -0.25 -5.60 6.87
CA LEU A 48 0.69 -5.50 7.99
C LEU A 48 1.61 -4.28 7.86
N LEU A 49 2.15 -4.03 6.67
CA LEU A 49 2.98 -2.85 6.43
C LEU A 49 2.20 -1.55 6.65
N VAL A 50 0.92 -1.47 6.28
CA VAL A 50 0.07 -0.31 6.59
C VAL A 50 -0.09 -0.12 8.11
N LYS A 51 -0.24 -1.22 8.84
CA LYS A 51 -0.36 -1.22 10.32
C LYS A 51 0.89 -0.74 11.03
N GLU A 52 2.07 -0.83 10.41
CA GLU A 52 3.32 -0.27 10.97
C GLU A 52 3.40 1.25 10.89
N SER A 53 2.53 1.92 10.12
CA SER A 53 2.53 3.37 9.99
C SER A 53 1.68 4.04 11.07
N ASP A 54 2.09 5.23 11.53
CA ASP A 54 1.29 6.02 12.48
C ASP A 54 -0.13 6.31 11.96
N GLY A 55 -0.26 6.58 10.65
CA GLY A 55 -1.55 6.88 10.02
C GLY A 55 -2.44 5.66 9.76
N GLY A 56 -1.86 4.46 9.65
CA GLY A 56 -2.57 3.21 9.37
C GLY A 56 -2.74 2.27 10.57
N ALA A 57 -2.01 2.48 11.67
CA ALA A 57 -1.99 1.60 12.84
C ALA A 57 -3.39 1.34 13.41
N ASN A 58 -4.24 2.37 13.45
CA ASN A 58 -5.57 2.30 14.07
C ASN A 58 -6.71 1.93 13.10
N LEU A 59 -6.44 1.77 11.80
CA LEU A 59 -7.47 1.40 10.82
C LEU A 59 -7.92 -0.05 10.99
N ALA A 60 -9.20 -0.38 10.77
CA ALA A 60 -9.60 -1.78 10.76
C ALA A 60 -8.94 -2.51 9.58
N ARG A 61 -8.69 -3.82 9.70
CA ARG A 61 -8.11 -4.60 8.59
C ARG A 61 -8.99 -4.53 7.34
N ASP A 62 -10.31 -4.49 7.52
CA ASP A 62 -11.26 -4.40 6.42
C ASP A 62 -11.20 -3.03 5.71
N ASP A 63 -10.97 -1.94 6.46
CA ASP A 63 -10.73 -0.61 5.85
C ASP A 63 -9.45 -0.61 5.01
N ILE A 64 -8.37 -1.22 5.54
CA ILE A 64 -7.10 -1.34 4.82
C ILE A 64 -7.27 -2.18 3.54
N ARG A 65 -8.00 -3.29 3.62
CA ARG A 65 -8.33 -4.10 2.44
C ARG A 65 -9.18 -3.33 1.45
N GLY A 66 -10.10 -2.50 1.92
CA GLY A 66 -10.85 -1.57 1.08
C GLY A 66 -9.94 -0.68 0.25
N LEU A 67 -8.87 -0.13 0.84
CA LEU A 67 -7.88 0.69 0.13
C LEU A 67 -7.04 -0.08 -0.89
N LEU A 68 -6.87 -1.40 -0.72
CA LEU A 68 -6.05 -2.25 -1.59
C LEU A 68 -6.82 -2.82 -2.78
N ILE A 69 -8.15 -2.90 -2.69
CA ILE A 69 -9.02 -3.56 -3.68
C ILE A 69 -9.91 -2.53 -4.41
N SER A 70 -9.97 -1.29 -3.92
CA SER A 70 -10.72 -0.17 -4.52
C SER A 70 -10.27 0.19 -5.93
#